data_AF-A0A535CKE9-F1
#
_entry.id   AF-A0A535CKE9-F1
#
_cell.length_a   1.000
_cell.length_b   1.000
_cell.length_c   1.000
_cell.angle_alpha   90.00
_cell.angle_beta   90.00
_cell.angle_gamma   90.00
#
_symmetry.space_group_name_H-M   'P 1'
#
loop_
_entity.id
_entity.type
_entity.pdbx_description
1 polymer ?
#
loop_
_entity_poly.entity_id
_entity_poly.type
_entity_poly.pdbx_seq_one_letter_code
_entity_poly.pdbx_strand_id
1 'polypeptide(L)'
;MSHVRKTARGKRSGGTYRREIARSHGPSKPPKLYIPEQVGFQSPNWGSASAFAISCGLGLAVAVVLGLALMVFIGHGGNVASASGGGPSSGSAGYGSLNHPKGPCGNAGQAPCAAVDPGWFPVTSASPTVIGAAIANSRNFASMQGQFGYVGLDVPALVHSYSAYTGSSYYDDDHWVVTVRDASGMRCGIFDFVYDRAHQRMRFSSYGVITSLDPHARMAFPYTPSPVAVTKLEDQRRLGMKTGTQAELIFFPIDPSFPGLTSPVHKWTSGGESALNPLWHIVGSDGHDYFVGADLNVHGQKDLPIAKGQP
;
A
#
# COMPACT_ATOMS: atom_id res chain seq x y z
N MET A 1 49.88 12.98 53.91
CA MET A 1 50.31 14.40 53.98
C MET A 1 49.73 15.10 52.74
N SER A 2 48.44 15.44 52.70
CA SER A 2 47.76 16.63 53.26
C SER A 2 48.41 17.96 52.88
N HIS A 3 47.86 18.63 51.86
CA HIS A 3 47.81 20.09 51.79
C HIS A 3 46.43 20.51 51.25
N VAL A 4 45.57 20.89 52.20
CA VAL A 4 44.25 21.46 51.99
C VAL A 4 44.38 22.98 51.79
N ARG A 5 43.64 23.50 50.81
CA ARG A 5 43.57 24.90 50.40
C ARG A 5 42.90 25.79 51.45
N LYS A 6 43.40 27.04 51.51
CA LYS A 6 42.88 28.16 52.30
C LYS A 6 41.49 28.63 51.84
N THR A 7 40.81 29.25 52.79
CA THR A 7 39.45 29.79 52.83
C THR A 7 39.26 31.10 52.06
N ALA A 8 38.03 31.34 51.60
CA ALA A 8 37.52 32.67 51.33
C ALA A 8 36.06 32.80 51.80
N ARG A 9 35.78 33.96 52.40
CA ARG A 9 34.69 34.31 53.31
C ARG A 9 33.66 35.17 52.57
N GLY A 10 32.39 34.82 52.70
CA GLY A 10 31.27 35.77 52.81
C GLY A 10 30.70 36.40 51.53
N LYS A 11 29.40 36.21 51.28
CA LYS A 11 28.33 37.14 51.66
C LYS A 11 26.98 36.66 51.10
N ARG A 12 25.99 36.52 51.98
CA ARG A 12 24.56 36.43 51.66
C ARG A 12 24.01 37.83 51.38
N SER A 13 23.18 37.91 50.36
CA SER A 13 22.06 38.87 50.17
C SER A 13 21.37 38.40 48.87
N GLY A 14 20.13 37.91 48.84
CA GLY A 14 18.94 38.45 49.48
C GLY A 14 18.18 39.31 48.46
N GLY A 15 17.56 38.69 47.45
CA GLY A 15 16.84 39.40 46.38
C GLY A 15 15.60 38.63 45.92
N THR A 16 14.50 38.86 46.62
CA THR A 16 13.14 38.38 46.34
C THR A 16 12.60 38.99 45.04
N TYR A 17 12.25 38.15 44.06
CA TYR A 17 11.46 38.57 42.89
C TYR A 17 9.99 38.68 43.31
N ARG A 18 9.52 39.92 43.47
CA ARG A 18 8.12 40.27 43.70
C ARG A 18 7.41 40.38 42.34
N ARG A 19 6.45 39.49 42.12
CA ARG A 19 5.56 39.44 40.96
C ARG A 19 4.50 40.54 41.11
N GLU A 20 4.61 41.63 40.35
CA GLU A 20 3.53 42.63 40.27
C GLU A 20 2.51 42.19 39.23
N ILE A 21 1.31 41.90 39.74
CA ILE A 21 0.09 41.66 38.96
C ILE A 21 -0.54 43.04 38.72
N ALA A 22 -0.44 43.55 37.50
CA ALA A 22 -1.14 44.76 37.10
C ALA A 22 -2.62 44.44 36.81
N ARG A 23 -3.52 45.01 37.62
CA ARG A 23 -4.97 45.04 37.38
C ARG A 23 -5.33 46.22 36.46
N SER A 24 -6.03 45.89 35.38
CA SER A 24 -7.14 46.59 34.71
C SER A 24 -7.52 48.00 35.18
N HIS A 25 -7.57 48.96 34.24
CA HIS A 25 -8.67 49.94 34.08
C HIS A 25 -8.72 50.51 32.65
N GLY A 26 -9.92 50.55 32.05
CA GLY A 26 -10.24 51.42 30.91
C GLY A 26 -11.15 50.78 29.84
N PRO A 27 -12.34 51.34 29.54
CA PRO A 27 -13.32 50.72 28.66
C PRO A 27 -12.99 51.01 27.19
N SER A 28 -12.70 49.97 26.42
CA SER A 28 -12.64 50.05 24.95
C SER A 28 -14.04 49.93 24.36
N LYS A 29 -14.36 50.87 23.46
CA LYS A 29 -15.59 50.96 22.66
C LYS A 29 -15.89 49.62 21.95
N PRO A 30 -17.18 49.31 21.71
CA PRO A 30 -17.58 48.01 21.15
C PRO A 30 -17.03 47.84 19.73
N PRO A 31 -16.58 46.62 19.34
CA PRO A 31 -16.33 46.33 17.94
C PRO A 31 -17.66 46.32 17.18
N LYS A 32 -17.74 47.12 16.12
CA LYS A 32 -18.86 47.12 15.17
C LYS A 32 -19.03 45.71 14.61
N LEU A 33 -20.22 45.14 14.82
CA LEU A 33 -20.66 43.92 14.14
C LEU A 33 -20.69 44.22 12.63
N TYR A 34 -19.87 43.50 11.86
CA TYR A 34 -19.99 43.49 10.42
C TYR A 34 -21.19 42.59 10.06
N ILE A 35 -22.31 43.22 9.69
CA ILE A 35 -23.45 42.54 9.08
C ILE A 35 -23.19 42.57 7.57
N PRO A 36 -23.00 41.43 6.90
CA PRO A 36 -22.93 41.42 5.45
C PRO A 36 -24.28 41.86 4.89
N GLU A 37 -24.21 42.85 4.00
CA GLU A 37 -25.31 43.36 3.19
C GLU A 37 -26.00 42.17 2.49
N GLN A 38 -27.28 41.94 2.81
CA GLN A 38 -28.10 41.00 2.04
C GLN A 38 -28.26 41.56 0.64
N VAL A 39 -27.45 41.07 -0.29
CA VAL A 39 -27.70 41.22 -1.72
C VAL A 39 -29.05 40.56 -1.98
N GLY A 40 -30.07 41.39 -2.19
CA GLY A 40 -31.39 40.94 -2.60
C GLY A 40 -31.26 40.15 -3.89
N PHE A 41 -31.53 38.85 -3.83
CA PHE A 41 -31.76 38.05 -5.02
C PHE A 41 -33.03 38.60 -5.69
N GLN A 42 -32.84 39.41 -6.72
CA GLN A 42 -33.87 39.62 -7.73
C GLN A 42 -34.18 38.25 -8.34
N SER A 43 -35.34 37.70 -7.98
CA SER A 43 -35.93 36.59 -8.70
C SER A 43 -36.12 37.02 -10.16
N PRO A 44 -35.61 36.27 -11.14
CA PRO A 44 -35.90 36.59 -12.53
C PRO A 44 -37.39 36.39 -12.76
N ASN A 45 -38.04 37.31 -13.46
CA ASN A 45 -39.40 37.12 -13.96
C ASN A 45 -39.36 36.09 -15.09
N TRP A 46 -39.61 34.83 -14.76
CA TRP A 46 -39.74 33.77 -15.76
C TRP A 46 -41.13 33.86 -16.39
N GLY A 47 -41.20 34.40 -17.61
CA GLY A 47 -42.39 34.36 -18.43
C GLY A 47 -42.81 32.91 -18.71
N SER A 48 -44.13 32.66 -18.70
CA SER A 48 -44.75 31.33 -18.85
C SER A 48 -44.38 30.59 -20.15
N ALA A 49 -43.72 31.25 -21.10
CA ALA A 49 -43.24 30.65 -22.34
C ALA A 49 -41.91 29.87 -22.19
N SER A 50 -41.10 30.13 -21.16
CA SER A 50 -39.77 29.51 -20.99
C SER A 50 -39.80 28.15 -20.28
N ALA A 51 -40.86 27.85 -19.53
CA ALA A 51 -41.00 26.60 -18.79
C ALA A 51 -41.37 25.40 -19.68
N PHE A 52 -42.03 25.64 -20.82
CA PHE A 52 -42.46 24.59 -21.74
C PHE A 52 -41.33 24.09 -22.66
N ALA A 53 -40.37 24.96 -23.01
CA ALA A 53 -39.24 24.57 -23.85
C ALA A 53 -38.21 23.69 -23.11
N ILE A 54 -38.06 23.88 -21.80
CA ILE A 54 -37.10 23.12 -20.98
C ILE A 54 -37.64 21.72 -20.65
N SER A 55 -38.95 21.57 -20.44
CA SER A 55 -39.56 20.25 -20.16
C SER A 55 -39.54 19.33 -21.38
N CYS A 56 -39.72 19.85 -22.59
CA CYS A 56 -39.58 19.05 -23.82
C CYS A 56 -38.13 18.66 -24.13
N GLY A 57 -37.15 19.51 -23.83
CA GLY A 57 -35.72 19.22 -24.07
C GLY A 57 -35.15 18.12 -23.16
N LEU A 58 -35.54 18.12 -21.88
CA LEU A 58 -35.12 17.10 -20.91
C LEU A 58 -35.74 15.72 -21.20
N GLY A 59 -37.00 15.67 -21.64
CA GLY A 59 -37.66 14.41 -21.99
C GLY A 59 -37.00 13.70 -23.18
N LEU A 60 -36.53 14.47 -24.17
CA LEU A 60 -35.89 13.93 -25.36
C LEU A 60 -34.46 13.44 -25.06
N ALA A 61 -33.71 14.16 -24.20
CA ALA A 61 -32.38 13.73 -23.77
C ALA A 61 -32.41 12.43 -22.95
N VAL A 62 -33.38 12.26 -22.06
CA VAL A 62 -33.53 11.03 -21.26
C VAL A 62 -33.96 9.84 -22.14
N ALA A 63 -34.82 10.05 -23.13
CA ALA A 63 -35.22 8.99 -24.07
C ALA A 63 -34.05 8.54 -24.97
N VAL A 64 -33.17 9.46 -25.39
CA VAL A 64 -31.97 9.14 -26.18
C VAL A 64 -30.94 8.38 -25.35
N VAL A 65 -30.70 8.78 -24.10
CA VAL A 65 -29.74 8.08 -23.21
C VAL A 65 -30.24 6.69 -22.85
N LEU A 66 -31.54 6.53 -22.54
CA LEU A 66 -32.13 5.20 -22.29
C LEU A 66 -32.16 4.33 -23.55
N GLY A 67 -32.45 4.90 -24.73
CA GLY A 67 -32.41 4.18 -26.00
C GLY A 67 -31.00 3.70 -26.38
N LEU A 68 -29.98 4.54 -26.15
CA LEU A 68 -28.58 4.16 -26.37
C LEU A 68 -28.11 3.11 -25.35
N ALA A 69 -28.48 3.23 -24.08
CA ALA A 69 -28.16 2.23 -23.06
C ALA A 69 -28.81 0.87 -23.38
N LEU A 70 -30.03 0.85 -23.90
CA LEU A 70 -30.71 -0.39 -24.30
C LEU A 70 -30.06 -1.04 -25.54
N MET A 71 -29.60 -0.24 -26.51
CA MET A 71 -28.86 -0.74 -27.68
C MET A 71 -27.49 -1.33 -27.29
N VAL A 72 -26.83 -0.80 -26.27
CA VAL A 72 -25.56 -1.37 -25.75
C VAL A 72 -25.80 -2.71 -25.06
N PHE A 73 -26.94 -2.90 -24.38
CA PHE A 73 -27.27 -4.17 -23.72
C PHE A 73 -27.82 -5.24 -24.68
N ILE A 74 -28.50 -4.87 -25.76
CA ILE A 74 -29.07 -5.82 -26.75
C ILE A 74 -28.08 -6.11 -27.89
N GLY A 75 -27.11 -5.22 -28.14
CA GLY A 75 -26.06 -5.39 -29.17
C GLY A 75 -24.86 -6.26 -28.78
N HIS A 76 -24.75 -6.72 -27.53
CA HIS A 76 -23.69 -7.66 -27.09
C HIS A 76 -24.17 -9.12 -26.95
N GLY A 77 -25.29 -9.45 -27.61
CA GLY A 77 -25.71 -10.82 -27.82
C GLY A 77 -24.94 -11.46 -28.98
N GLY A 78 -23.85 -12.16 -28.67
CA GLY A 78 -23.23 -13.12 -29.59
C GLY A 78 -21.94 -12.63 -30.25
N ASN A 79 -20.84 -12.70 -29.51
CA ASN A 79 -19.60 -13.35 -29.92
C ASN A 79 -18.65 -13.33 -28.73
N VAL A 80 -18.94 -14.19 -27.74
CA VAL A 80 -17.89 -14.70 -26.87
C VAL A 80 -17.06 -15.62 -27.74
N ALA A 81 -16.18 -15.03 -28.56
CA ALA A 81 -15.05 -15.77 -29.06
C ALA A 81 -14.28 -16.20 -27.81
N SER A 82 -14.38 -17.48 -27.46
CA SER A 82 -13.36 -18.13 -26.64
C SER A 82 -12.04 -17.93 -27.39
N ALA A 83 -11.35 -16.83 -27.09
CA ALA A 83 -9.96 -16.69 -27.39
C ALA A 83 -9.26 -17.73 -26.51
N SER A 84 -9.00 -18.88 -27.12
CA SER A 84 -8.05 -19.90 -26.68
C SER A 84 -6.65 -19.29 -26.66
N GLY A 85 -6.42 -18.37 -25.73
CA GLY A 85 -5.09 -17.96 -25.28
C GLY A 85 -4.69 -18.88 -24.13
N GLY A 86 -4.38 -20.13 -24.44
CA GLY A 86 -3.69 -21.02 -23.52
C GLY A 86 -2.25 -20.55 -23.33
N GLY A 87 -2.06 -19.50 -22.54
CA GLY A 87 -0.78 -19.19 -21.89
C GLY A 87 -0.63 -20.08 -20.66
N PRO A 88 0.58 -20.56 -20.35
CA PRO A 88 0.78 -21.65 -19.41
C PRO A 88 0.28 -21.22 -18.04
N SER A 89 -0.73 -21.93 -17.57
CA SER A 89 -1.09 -21.96 -16.17
C SER A 89 0.16 -22.31 -15.36
N SER A 90 0.81 -21.30 -14.77
CA SER A 90 1.68 -21.48 -13.62
C SER A 90 0.82 -21.80 -12.39
N GLY A 91 -0.08 -22.79 -12.52
CA GLY A 91 -0.26 -23.70 -11.42
C GLY A 91 1.07 -24.40 -11.29
N SER A 92 1.61 -24.43 -10.07
CA SER A 92 2.70 -25.34 -9.71
C SER A 92 2.54 -26.62 -10.53
N ALA A 93 3.43 -26.83 -11.50
CA ALA A 93 3.73 -28.17 -11.95
C ALA A 93 4.28 -28.83 -10.69
N GLY A 94 3.38 -29.33 -9.85
CA GLY A 94 3.70 -30.26 -8.81
C GLY A 94 4.50 -31.30 -9.55
N TYR A 95 5.81 -31.32 -9.27
CA TYR A 95 6.72 -32.30 -9.80
C TYR A 95 5.98 -33.61 -9.78
N GLY A 96 5.72 -34.14 -10.98
CA GLY A 96 5.08 -35.42 -11.16
C GLY A 96 5.96 -36.46 -10.50
N SER A 97 5.75 -36.66 -9.20
CA SER A 97 6.09 -37.90 -8.54
C SER A 97 5.30 -38.95 -9.32
N LEU A 98 6.02 -39.78 -10.06
CA LEU A 98 5.49 -40.89 -10.86
C LEU A 98 4.62 -41.88 -10.04
N ASN A 99 4.45 -41.63 -8.73
CA ASN A 99 3.77 -42.50 -7.77
C ASN A 99 2.59 -41.84 -7.02
N HIS A 100 2.16 -40.61 -7.33
CA HIS A 100 0.92 -40.07 -6.75
C HIS A 100 -0.28 -40.27 -7.70
N PRO A 101 -1.44 -40.72 -7.20
CA PRO A 101 -2.63 -40.91 -8.03
C PRO A 101 -3.02 -39.58 -8.66
N LYS A 102 -2.92 -39.51 -9.99
CA LYS A 102 -3.36 -38.37 -10.79
C LYS A 102 -4.86 -38.21 -10.56
N GLY A 103 -5.29 -37.03 -10.10
CA GLY A 103 -6.68 -36.75 -9.74
C GLY A 103 -7.66 -36.90 -10.91
N PRO A 104 -8.98 -36.70 -10.67
CA PRO A 104 -10.04 -36.99 -11.64
C PRO A 104 -10.16 -35.98 -12.80
N CYS A 105 -9.30 -34.97 -12.88
CA CYS A 105 -9.34 -33.92 -13.89
C CYS A 105 -7.92 -33.52 -14.34
N GLY A 106 -7.82 -32.81 -15.46
CA GLY A 106 -6.56 -32.22 -15.93
C GLY A 106 -5.57 -33.18 -16.61
N ASN A 107 -5.93 -34.46 -16.79
CA ASN A 107 -5.14 -35.38 -17.62
C ASN A 107 -5.48 -35.22 -19.12
N ALA A 108 -4.59 -35.71 -19.99
CA ALA A 108 -4.84 -35.74 -21.43
C ALA A 108 -6.14 -36.48 -21.75
N GLY A 109 -7.05 -35.82 -22.47
CA GLY A 109 -8.38 -36.35 -22.80
C GLY A 109 -9.44 -36.21 -21.71
N GLN A 110 -9.11 -35.65 -20.54
CA GLN A 110 -10.07 -35.29 -19.49
C GLN A 110 -10.47 -33.82 -19.58
N ALA A 111 -11.61 -33.48 -18.98
CA ALA A 111 -11.98 -32.09 -18.76
C ALA A 111 -10.90 -31.38 -17.92
N PRO A 112 -10.60 -30.10 -18.20
CA PRO A 112 -9.73 -29.32 -17.35
C PRO A 112 -10.30 -29.31 -15.93
N CYS A 113 -9.42 -29.30 -14.92
CA CYS A 113 -9.87 -29.13 -13.56
C CYS A 113 -10.66 -27.82 -13.45
N ALA A 114 -11.74 -27.84 -12.65
CA ALA A 114 -12.46 -26.62 -12.32
C ALA A 114 -11.45 -25.59 -11.81
N ALA A 115 -11.52 -24.37 -12.33
CA ALA A 115 -10.67 -23.29 -11.86
C ALA A 115 -10.88 -23.18 -10.34
N VAL A 116 -9.81 -23.35 -9.57
CA VAL A 116 -9.85 -23.12 -8.13
C VAL A 116 -10.16 -21.64 -7.95
N ASP A 117 -11.25 -21.30 -7.26
CA ASP A 117 -11.50 -19.93 -6.84
C ASP A 117 -10.29 -19.48 -6.01
N PRO A 118 -9.51 -18.50 -6.48
CA PRO A 118 -8.31 -18.05 -5.79
C PRO A 118 -8.64 -17.32 -4.47
N GLY A 119 -9.92 -17.23 -4.10
CA GLY A 119 -10.37 -16.71 -2.81
C GLY A 119 -10.42 -15.19 -2.78
N TRP A 120 -10.80 -14.57 -3.89
CA TRP A 120 -10.98 -13.12 -3.96
C TRP A 120 -12.13 -12.68 -3.05
N PHE A 121 -11.91 -11.60 -2.29
CA PHE A 121 -12.94 -10.93 -1.51
C PHE A 121 -12.89 -9.42 -1.77
N PRO A 122 -14.06 -8.75 -1.80
CA PRO A 122 -14.14 -7.34 -2.13
C PRO A 122 -13.56 -6.47 -1.01
N VAL A 123 -13.04 -5.30 -1.39
CA VAL A 123 -12.69 -4.21 -0.48
C VAL A 123 -13.39 -2.93 -0.93
N THR A 124 -13.86 -2.13 0.02
CA THR A 124 -14.62 -0.91 -0.30
C THR A 124 -13.74 0.31 -0.57
N SER A 125 -12.45 0.26 -0.19
CA SER A 125 -11.45 1.27 -0.51
C SER A 125 -10.03 0.73 -0.31
N ALA A 126 -9.04 1.43 -0.88
CA ALA A 126 -7.62 1.18 -0.67
C ALA A 126 -7.05 1.83 0.62
N SER A 127 -7.89 2.27 1.56
CA SER A 127 -7.38 2.87 2.81
C SER A 127 -6.87 1.79 3.77
N PRO A 128 -5.72 1.97 4.45
CA PRO A 128 -5.17 0.95 5.36
C PRO A 128 -6.15 0.44 6.41
N THR A 129 -7.02 1.31 6.94
CA THR A 129 -8.07 0.93 7.90
C THR A 129 -9.10 -0.04 7.31
N VAL A 130 -9.59 0.24 6.10
CA VAL A 130 -10.58 -0.63 5.43
C VAL A 130 -9.95 -1.95 5.03
N ILE A 131 -8.71 -1.91 4.55
CA ILE A 131 -7.94 -3.12 4.22
C ILE A 131 -7.73 -3.98 5.46
N GLY A 132 -7.30 -3.38 6.58
CA GLY A 132 -7.11 -4.10 7.84
C GLY A 132 -8.40 -4.74 8.34
N ALA A 133 -9.53 -4.04 8.24
CA ALA A 133 -10.83 -4.58 8.57
C ALA A 133 -11.25 -5.73 7.63
N ALA A 134 -11.00 -5.62 6.33
CA ALA A 134 -11.31 -6.67 5.36
C ALA A 134 -10.46 -7.94 5.62
N ILE A 135 -9.16 -7.77 5.92
CA ILE A 135 -8.25 -8.86 6.28
C ILE A 135 -8.74 -9.57 7.56
N ALA A 136 -9.05 -8.80 8.61
CA ALA A 136 -9.51 -9.35 9.89
C ALA A 136 -10.82 -10.15 9.76
N ASN A 137 -11.67 -9.82 8.79
CA ASN A 137 -12.93 -10.53 8.50
C ASN A 137 -12.76 -11.67 7.47
N SER A 138 -11.56 -11.88 6.93
CA SER A 138 -11.33 -12.92 5.92
C SER A 138 -11.24 -14.32 6.54
N ARG A 139 -11.73 -15.33 5.81
CA ARG A 139 -11.68 -16.74 6.27
C ARG A 139 -10.25 -17.24 6.48
N ASN A 140 -9.32 -16.83 5.62
CA ASN A 140 -7.91 -17.22 5.70
C ASN A 140 -7.27 -16.68 6.98
N PHE A 141 -7.53 -15.41 7.31
CA PHE A 141 -7.05 -14.83 8.57
C PHE A 141 -7.66 -15.53 9.78
N ALA A 142 -8.99 -15.75 9.81
CA ALA A 142 -9.66 -16.43 10.91
C ALA A 142 -9.10 -17.85 11.16
N SER A 143 -8.82 -18.60 10.09
CA SER A 143 -8.21 -19.93 10.20
C SER A 143 -6.82 -19.88 10.85
N MET A 144 -5.98 -18.94 10.43
CA MET A 144 -4.62 -18.83 10.95
C MET A 144 -4.58 -18.20 12.35
N GLN A 145 -5.49 -17.28 12.65
CA GLN A 145 -5.68 -16.74 13.99
C GLN A 145 -5.97 -17.84 15.01
N GLY A 146 -6.86 -18.79 14.67
CA GLY A 146 -7.16 -19.93 15.53
C GLY A 146 -5.97 -20.89 15.72
N GLN A 147 -5.16 -21.09 14.68
CA GLN A 147 -4.01 -21.98 14.72
C GLN A 147 -2.83 -21.42 15.51
N PHE A 148 -2.56 -20.12 15.37
CA PHE A 148 -1.33 -19.49 15.88
C PHE A 148 -1.56 -18.48 17.01
N GLY A 149 -2.81 -18.26 17.41
CA GLY A 149 -3.15 -17.43 18.56
C GLY A 149 -2.89 -15.93 18.37
N TYR A 150 -3.08 -15.41 17.16
CA TYR A 150 -2.91 -13.99 16.89
C TYR A 150 -3.98 -13.14 17.59
N VAL A 151 -3.60 -12.02 18.19
CA VAL A 151 -4.52 -11.15 18.94
C VAL A 151 -4.68 -9.77 18.33
N GLY A 152 -3.81 -9.38 17.39
CA GLY A 152 -3.87 -8.06 16.78
C GLY A 152 -3.22 -8.00 15.41
N LEU A 153 -3.76 -7.10 14.58
CA LEU A 153 -3.24 -6.75 13.27
C LEU A 153 -2.50 -5.40 13.39
N ASP A 154 -1.34 -5.24 12.73
CA ASP A 154 -0.75 -3.92 12.51
C ASP A 154 -1.45 -3.20 11.34
N VAL A 155 -1.02 -1.97 11.05
CA VAL A 155 -1.54 -1.20 9.90
C VAL A 155 -1.00 -1.82 8.62
N PRO A 156 -1.85 -2.23 7.65
CA PRO A 156 -1.39 -2.75 6.38
C PRO A 156 -0.62 -1.69 5.58
N ALA A 157 0.49 -2.10 4.95
CA ALA A 157 1.23 -1.29 4.01
C ALA A 157 1.01 -1.80 2.58
N LEU A 158 0.88 -0.88 1.64
CA LEU A 158 0.80 -1.20 0.22
C LEU A 158 2.22 -1.33 -0.34
N VAL A 159 2.47 -2.41 -1.06
CA VAL A 159 3.72 -2.70 -1.75
C VAL A 159 3.40 -2.84 -3.23
N HIS A 160 4.06 -2.05 -4.07
CA HIS A 160 3.78 -2.00 -5.49
C HIS A 160 4.59 -3.02 -6.27
N SER A 161 3.96 -3.62 -7.27
CA SER A 161 4.70 -4.35 -8.29
C SER A 161 5.50 -3.36 -9.15
N TYR A 162 6.81 -3.61 -9.29
CA TYR A 162 7.68 -2.81 -10.14
C TYR A 162 8.10 -3.59 -11.38
N SER A 163 7.65 -3.09 -12.54
CA SER A 163 8.10 -3.52 -13.88
C SER A 163 7.96 -5.03 -14.16
N ALA A 164 6.92 -5.69 -13.63
CA ALA A 164 6.84 -7.15 -13.66
C ALA A 164 6.34 -7.74 -14.99
N TYR A 165 5.14 -7.34 -15.47
CA TYR A 165 4.50 -7.80 -16.71
C TYR A 165 4.76 -9.29 -17.06
N THR A 166 4.64 -10.16 -16.06
CA THR A 166 4.99 -11.59 -16.13
C THR A 166 3.84 -12.48 -16.59
N GLY A 167 2.60 -11.97 -16.60
CA GLY A 167 1.39 -12.75 -16.77
C GLY A 167 0.89 -13.42 -15.48
N SER A 168 1.58 -13.22 -14.35
CA SER A 168 1.18 -13.73 -13.03
C SER A 168 0.70 -12.60 -12.14
N SER A 169 -0.56 -12.67 -11.67
CA SER A 169 -1.11 -11.70 -10.70
C SER A 169 -0.23 -11.53 -9.45
N TYR A 170 0.56 -12.53 -9.05
CA TYR A 170 1.48 -12.39 -7.91
C TYR A 170 2.61 -11.41 -8.17
N TYR A 171 3.10 -11.31 -9.40
CA TYR A 171 4.15 -10.35 -9.73
C TYR A 171 3.59 -9.10 -10.36
N ASP A 172 2.42 -9.15 -10.99
CA ASP A 172 1.90 -8.05 -11.80
C ASP A 172 0.96 -7.09 -11.04
N ASP A 173 0.37 -7.54 -9.94
CA ASP A 173 -0.52 -6.71 -9.11
C ASP A 173 0.21 -6.16 -7.88
N ASP A 174 -0.39 -5.16 -7.23
CA ASP A 174 0.09 -4.63 -5.96
C ASP A 174 -0.28 -5.56 -4.80
N HIS A 175 0.41 -5.43 -3.66
CA HIS A 175 0.24 -6.30 -2.50
C HIS A 175 -0.02 -5.50 -1.23
N TRP A 176 -1.01 -5.90 -0.44
CA TRP A 176 -1.17 -5.43 0.93
C TRP A 176 -0.45 -6.37 1.87
N VAL A 177 0.50 -5.82 2.62
CA VAL A 177 1.33 -6.58 3.55
C VAL A 177 1.07 -6.10 4.97
N VAL A 178 0.89 -7.05 5.89
CA VAL A 178 0.56 -6.72 7.27
C VAL A 178 1.14 -7.72 8.27
N THR A 179 1.71 -7.21 9.36
CA THR A 179 2.18 -8.03 10.47
C THR A 179 1.09 -8.27 11.51
N VAL A 180 1.16 -9.41 12.19
CA VAL A 180 0.30 -9.74 13.34
C VAL A 180 1.09 -9.83 14.62
N ARG A 181 0.40 -9.60 15.74
CA ARG A 181 0.94 -9.68 17.09
C ARG A 181 0.31 -10.81 17.90
N ASP A 182 1.10 -11.38 18.79
CA ASP A 182 0.66 -12.31 19.83
C ASP A 182 0.19 -11.56 21.10
N ALA A 183 -0.27 -12.31 22.10
CA ALA A 183 -0.72 -11.78 23.39
C ALA A 183 0.37 -11.02 24.18
N SER A 184 1.65 -11.25 23.89
CA SER A 184 2.76 -10.49 24.48
C SER A 184 3.04 -9.17 23.76
N GLY A 185 2.35 -8.91 22.65
CA GLY A 185 2.55 -7.74 21.79
C GLY A 185 3.70 -7.90 20.80
N MET A 186 4.34 -9.07 20.75
CA MET A 186 5.43 -9.38 19.82
C MET A 186 4.86 -9.76 18.46
N ARG A 187 5.55 -9.39 17.38
CA ARG A 187 5.15 -9.79 16.04
C ARG A 187 5.50 -11.25 15.80
N CYS A 188 4.52 -12.03 15.37
CA CYS A 188 4.62 -13.47 15.24
C CYS A 188 4.24 -13.99 13.85
N GLY A 189 3.85 -13.09 12.94
CA GLY A 189 3.59 -13.43 11.56
C GLY A 189 3.49 -12.19 10.67
N ILE A 190 3.59 -12.43 9.37
CA ILE A 190 3.39 -11.44 8.33
C ILE A 190 2.56 -12.06 7.21
N PHE A 191 1.60 -11.29 6.71
CA PHE A 191 0.65 -11.72 5.69
C PHE A 191 0.81 -10.89 4.44
N ASP A 192 0.62 -11.55 3.31
CA ASP A 192 0.64 -10.99 1.98
C ASP A 192 -0.71 -11.23 1.30
N PHE A 193 -1.29 -10.18 0.74
CA PHE A 193 -2.53 -10.21 -0.03
C PHE A 193 -2.33 -9.53 -1.38
N VAL A 194 -2.59 -10.26 -2.47
CA VAL A 194 -2.61 -9.66 -3.81
C VAL A 194 -3.83 -8.73 -3.92
N TYR A 195 -3.63 -7.54 -4.47
CA TYR A 195 -4.62 -6.49 -4.60
C TYR A 195 -4.89 -6.14 -6.06
N ASP A 196 -6.05 -6.59 -6.54
CA ASP A 196 -6.58 -6.21 -7.83
C ASP A 196 -7.31 -4.87 -7.69
N ARG A 197 -6.56 -3.78 -7.92
CA ARG A 197 -7.06 -2.40 -7.82
C ARG A 197 -8.21 -2.12 -8.79
N ALA A 198 -8.17 -2.71 -9.99
CA ALA A 198 -9.18 -2.46 -11.03
C ALA A 198 -10.56 -2.98 -10.60
N HIS A 199 -10.60 -4.11 -9.88
CA HIS A 199 -11.84 -4.71 -9.40
C HIS A 199 -12.10 -4.50 -7.90
N GLN A 200 -11.26 -3.71 -7.21
CA GLN A 200 -11.35 -3.43 -5.77
C GLN A 200 -11.54 -4.71 -4.94
N ARG A 201 -10.65 -5.68 -5.14
CA ARG A 201 -10.69 -6.97 -4.45
C ARG A 201 -9.29 -7.43 -4.06
N MET A 202 -9.22 -8.25 -3.02
CA MET A 202 -7.99 -8.85 -2.54
C MET A 202 -8.12 -10.35 -2.43
N ARG A 203 -7.00 -11.06 -2.50
CA ARG A 203 -6.94 -12.48 -2.15
C ARG A 203 -5.73 -12.73 -1.29
N PHE A 204 -5.83 -13.75 -0.44
CA PHE A 204 -4.66 -14.24 0.28
C PHE A 204 -3.62 -14.76 -0.71
N SER A 205 -2.35 -14.43 -0.46
CA SER A 205 -1.22 -14.82 -1.30
C SER A 205 -0.30 -15.76 -0.53
N SER A 206 0.32 -15.25 0.54
CA SER A 206 1.30 -15.99 1.32
C SER A 206 1.35 -15.51 2.77
N TYR A 207 2.02 -16.28 3.63
CA TYR A 207 2.29 -15.90 5.01
C TYR A 207 3.71 -16.30 5.40
N GLY A 208 4.31 -15.50 6.28
CA GLY A 208 5.58 -15.81 6.95
C GLY A 208 5.37 -15.91 8.46
N VAL A 209 6.06 -16.85 9.09
CA VAL A 209 6.09 -16.98 10.56
C VAL A 209 7.28 -16.18 11.08
N ILE A 210 7.02 -15.29 12.05
CA ILE A 210 8.06 -14.53 12.73
C ILE A 210 8.26 -15.16 14.10
N THR A 211 9.47 -15.65 14.38
CA THR A 211 9.78 -16.21 15.71
C THR A 211 10.22 -15.11 16.66
N SER A 212 10.17 -15.35 17.98
CA SER A 212 10.63 -14.37 18.98
C SER A 212 12.13 -14.06 18.89
N LEU A 213 12.92 -14.90 18.22
CA LEU A 213 14.35 -14.70 17.96
C LEU A 213 14.60 -13.89 16.67
N ASP A 214 13.58 -13.73 15.82
CA ASP A 214 13.68 -12.95 14.60
C ASP A 214 13.78 -11.45 14.94
N PRO A 215 14.75 -10.70 14.38
CA PRO A 215 14.84 -9.25 14.56
C PRO A 215 13.53 -8.52 14.23
N HIS A 216 12.77 -9.01 13.25
CA HIS A 216 11.49 -8.44 12.83
C HIS A 216 10.38 -8.58 13.86
N ALA A 217 10.52 -9.48 14.86
CA ALA A 217 9.53 -9.65 15.92
C ALA A 217 9.31 -8.36 16.74
N ARG A 218 10.31 -7.47 16.75
CA ARG A 218 10.31 -6.21 17.50
C ARG A 218 10.09 -4.98 16.61
N MET A 219 10.02 -5.15 15.30
CA MET A 219 9.96 -4.05 14.34
C MET A 219 8.62 -4.07 13.61
N ALA A 220 7.97 -2.91 13.51
CA ALA A 220 6.79 -2.78 12.66
C ALA A 220 7.21 -2.92 11.20
N PHE A 221 6.37 -3.56 10.39
CA PHE A 221 6.51 -3.49 8.94
C PHE A 221 5.98 -2.14 8.43
N PRO A 222 6.64 -1.50 7.45
CA PRO A 222 7.93 -1.87 6.84
C PRO A 222 9.09 -1.68 7.81
N TYR A 223 10.05 -2.62 7.79
CA TYR A 223 11.15 -2.66 8.76
C TYR A 223 12.11 -1.46 8.68
N THR A 224 12.19 -0.84 7.51
CA THR A 224 12.82 0.47 7.32
C THR A 224 11.73 1.52 7.11
N PRO A 225 11.63 2.56 7.96
CA PRO A 225 10.69 3.66 7.73
C PRO A 225 11.07 4.52 6.52
N SER A 226 10.07 5.07 5.82
CA SER A 226 10.26 5.95 4.65
C SER A 226 11.24 7.11 4.90
N PRO A 227 11.17 7.86 6.03
CA PRO A 227 12.14 8.94 6.29
C PRO A 227 13.59 8.46 6.35
N VAL A 228 13.83 7.25 6.87
CA VAL A 228 15.18 6.67 6.92
C VAL A 228 15.69 6.39 5.52
N ALA A 229 14.83 5.85 4.63
CA ALA A 229 15.19 5.60 3.24
C ALA A 229 15.50 6.91 2.48
N VAL A 230 14.71 7.96 2.68
CA VAL A 230 14.97 9.29 2.10
C VAL A 230 16.29 9.88 2.58
N THR A 231 16.59 9.78 3.89
CA THR A 231 17.90 10.22 4.41
C THR A 231 19.07 9.45 3.79
N LYS A 232 18.90 8.15 3.46
CA LYS A 232 19.96 7.40 2.77
C LYS A 232 20.23 7.94 1.36
N LEU A 233 19.20 8.33 0.63
CA LEU A 233 19.36 9.00 -0.67
C LEU A 233 20.16 10.31 -0.53
N GLU A 234 19.80 11.13 0.45
CA GLU A 234 20.48 12.40 0.74
C GLU A 234 21.94 12.19 1.14
N ASP A 235 22.23 11.21 2.00
CA ASP A 235 23.58 10.94 2.50
C ASP A 235 24.50 10.34 1.45
N GLN A 236 24.03 9.35 0.69
CA GLN A 236 24.87 8.55 -0.21
C GLN A 236 24.94 9.12 -1.63
N ARG A 237 23.88 9.79 -2.10
CA ARG A 237 23.82 10.36 -3.45
C ARG A 237 23.82 11.88 -3.47
N ARG A 238 23.67 12.55 -2.32
CA ARG A 238 23.55 14.02 -2.23
C ARG A 238 22.34 14.54 -3.01
N LEU A 239 21.27 13.74 -3.06
CA LEU A 239 20.03 14.05 -3.75
C LEU A 239 18.89 14.11 -2.74
N GLY A 240 18.02 15.11 -2.87
CA GLY A 240 16.72 15.09 -2.19
C GLY A 240 15.72 14.23 -2.95
N MET A 241 14.56 13.98 -2.35
CA MET A 241 13.41 13.45 -3.08
C MET A 241 12.80 14.54 -3.96
N LYS A 242 12.32 14.17 -5.16
CA LYS A 242 11.65 15.08 -6.08
C LYS A 242 10.40 15.68 -5.44
N THR A 243 10.25 16.99 -5.54
CA THR A 243 9.06 17.70 -5.03
C THR A 243 7.78 17.14 -5.66
N GLY A 244 6.77 16.92 -4.83
CA GLY A 244 5.47 16.38 -5.26
C GLY A 244 5.44 14.86 -5.44
N THR A 245 6.52 14.15 -5.10
CA THR A 245 6.57 12.68 -5.04
C THR A 245 6.64 12.19 -3.60
N GLN A 246 6.47 10.88 -3.41
CA GLN A 246 6.63 10.19 -2.12
C GLN A 246 7.46 8.93 -2.33
N ALA A 247 8.08 8.45 -1.25
CA ALA A 247 8.74 7.14 -1.28
C ALA A 247 7.68 6.04 -1.21
N GLU A 248 7.83 5.00 -2.02
CA GLU A 248 6.86 3.91 -2.16
C GLU A 248 7.55 2.57 -1.89
N LEU A 249 6.84 1.62 -1.28
CA LEU A 249 7.35 0.26 -1.14
C LEU A 249 7.15 -0.47 -2.46
N ILE A 250 8.17 -1.17 -2.94
CA ILE A 250 8.10 -1.94 -4.17
C ILE A 250 8.70 -3.34 -4.01
N PHE A 251 8.30 -4.24 -4.90
CA PHE A 251 8.98 -5.51 -5.15
C PHE A 251 9.00 -5.77 -6.67
N PHE A 252 9.85 -6.68 -7.13
CA PHE A 252 9.96 -7.02 -8.54
C PHE A 252 10.23 -8.52 -8.74
N PRO A 253 9.84 -9.10 -9.88
CA PRO A 253 10.20 -10.46 -10.21
C PRO A 253 11.71 -10.53 -10.41
N ILE A 254 12.39 -11.26 -9.53
CA ILE A 254 13.78 -11.67 -9.77
C ILE A 254 13.74 -12.81 -10.79
N ASP A 255 14.66 -12.79 -11.76
CA ASP A 255 14.72 -13.82 -12.80
C ASP A 255 14.79 -15.23 -12.18
N PRO A 256 13.80 -16.11 -12.45
CA PRO A 256 13.75 -17.45 -11.87
C PRO A 256 14.90 -18.36 -12.33
N SER A 257 15.65 -17.96 -13.37
CA SER A 257 16.89 -18.64 -13.75
C SER A 257 18.05 -18.39 -12.79
N PHE A 258 17.91 -17.53 -11.77
CA PHE A 258 18.91 -17.34 -10.72
C PHE A 258 18.77 -18.41 -9.62
N PRO A 259 19.54 -19.50 -9.65
CA PRO A 259 19.45 -20.56 -8.66
C PRO A 259 20.35 -20.16 -7.49
N GLY A 260 19.74 -19.66 -6.41
CA GLY A 260 20.47 -19.23 -5.23
C GLY A 260 21.22 -17.90 -5.43
N LEU A 261 21.02 -16.97 -4.49
CA LEU A 261 21.73 -15.68 -4.38
C LEU A 261 23.24 -15.84 -4.05
N THR A 262 23.86 -16.92 -4.54
CA THR A 262 25.25 -17.32 -4.29
C THR A 262 26.09 -17.40 -5.57
N SER A 263 25.55 -17.00 -6.74
CA SER A 263 26.37 -16.80 -7.92
C SER A 263 27.44 -15.72 -7.61
N PRO A 264 28.74 -15.98 -7.83
CA PRO A 264 29.80 -15.02 -7.55
C PRO A 264 29.70 -13.73 -8.39
N VAL A 265 28.81 -13.70 -9.39
CA VAL A 265 28.58 -12.56 -10.29
C VAL A 265 27.51 -11.60 -9.77
N HIS A 266 26.57 -12.03 -8.91
CA HIS A 266 25.49 -11.16 -8.40
C HIS A 266 25.28 -11.31 -6.89
N LYS A 267 25.57 -10.21 -6.16
CA LYS A 267 25.51 -10.07 -4.69
C LYS A 267 24.24 -9.34 -4.23
N TRP A 268 23.12 -9.51 -4.92
CA TRP A 268 21.91 -8.79 -4.55
C TRP A 268 21.36 -9.31 -3.22
N THR A 269 21.48 -8.50 -2.17
CA THR A 269 21.04 -8.84 -0.80
C THR A 269 20.14 -7.77 -0.21
N SER A 270 19.77 -6.78 -1.02
CA SER A 270 19.09 -5.57 -0.55
C SER A 270 17.58 -5.78 -0.37
N GLY A 271 17.02 -6.88 -0.86
CA GLY A 271 15.59 -7.21 -0.81
C GLY A 271 14.86 -6.96 -2.14
N GLY A 272 13.54 -6.93 -2.14
CA GLY A 272 12.70 -6.65 -3.30
C GLY A 272 12.23 -7.88 -4.06
N GLU A 273 12.64 -9.09 -3.67
CA GLU A 273 12.25 -10.35 -4.32
C GLU A 273 10.82 -10.80 -4.02
N SER A 274 10.19 -10.21 -3.00
CA SER A 274 8.82 -10.51 -2.61
C SER A 274 8.18 -9.30 -1.94
N ALA A 275 6.85 -9.23 -1.95
CA ALA A 275 6.12 -8.20 -1.22
C ALA A 275 6.42 -8.20 0.29
N LEU A 276 6.78 -9.37 0.86
CA LEU A 276 7.14 -9.51 2.27
C LEU A 276 8.54 -8.95 2.61
N ASN A 277 9.40 -8.75 1.61
CA ASN A 277 10.71 -8.14 1.74
C ASN A 277 10.87 -7.03 0.69
N PRO A 278 10.13 -5.91 0.81
CA PRO A 278 10.13 -4.86 -0.21
C PRO A 278 11.35 -3.94 -0.10
N LEU A 279 11.55 -3.11 -1.12
CA LEU A 279 12.48 -1.98 -1.13
C LEU A 279 11.70 -0.67 -1.12
N TRP A 280 12.36 0.43 -0.73
CA TRP A 280 11.83 1.77 -1.01
C TRP A 280 12.24 2.23 -2.40
N HIS A 281 11.28 2.60 -3.23
CA HIS A 281 11.47 3.37 -4.45
C HIS A 281 11.32 4.87 -4.14
N ILE A 282 12.27 5.66 -4.62
CA ILE A 282 12.33 7.11 -4.40
C ILE A 282 12.73 7.77 -5.71
N VAL A 283 11.94 8.74 -6.16
CA VAL A 283 12.31 9.60 -7.29
C VAL A 283 13.22 10.70 -6.78
N GLY A 284 14.49 10.72 -7.22
CA GLY A 284 15.47 11.73 -6.85
C GLY A 284 15.16 13.10 -7.43
N SER A 285 15.74 14.15 -6.85
CA SER A 285 15.58 15.54 -7.31
C SER A 285 16.05 15.78 -8.75
N ASP A 286 16.88 14.87 -9.27
CA ASP A 286 17.31 14.82 -10.68
C ASP A 286 16.30 14.13 -11.61
N GLY A 287 15.23 13.56 -11.05
CA GLY A 287 14.17 12.86 -11.78
C GLY A 287 14.45 11.39 -12.05
N HIS A 288 15.52 10.81 -11.52
CA HIS A 288 15.83 9.39 -11.67
C HIS A 288 15.27 8.54 -10.53
N ASP A 289 15.05 7.25 -10.81
CA ASP A 289 14.60 6.26 -9.83
C ASP A 289 15.77 5.73 -9.00
N TYR A 290 15.60 5.76 -7.68
CA TYR A 290 16.50 5.19 -6.69
C TYR A 290 15.78 4.18 -5.81
N PHE A 291 16.53 3.18 -5.35
CA PHE A 291 16.00 2.08 -4.57
C PHE A 291 16.81 1.91 -3.29
N VAL A 292 16.16 1.88 -2.13
CA VAL A 292 16.81 1.68 -0.84
C VAL A 292 16.33 0.38 -0.23
N GLY A 293 17.27 -0.55 -0.03
CA GLY A 293 16.97 -1.85 0.51
C GLY A 293 17.17 -2.01 2.01
N ALA A 294 16.96 -3.23 2.48
CA ALA A 294 17.17 -3.65 3.86
C ALA A 294 18.65 -3.53 4.30
N ASP A 295 19.58 -3.54 3.35
CA ASP A 295 21.00 -3.26 3.57
C ASP A 295 21.31 -1.75 3.74
N LEU A 296 20.30 -0.89 3.58
CA LEU A 296 20.35 0.56 3.67
C LEU A 296 21.28 1.22 2.63
N ASN A 297 21.58 0.53 1.54
CA ASN A 297 22.31 1.10 0.40
C ASN A 297 21.34 1.69 -0.63
N VAL A 298 21.82 2.71 -1.36
CA VAL A 298 21.05 3.35 -2.43
C VAL A 298 21.49 2.79 -3.79
N HIS A 299 20.57 2.14 -4.48
CA HIS A 299 20.75 1.52 -5.79
C HIS A 299 20.07 2.35 -6.89
N GLY A 300 20.62 2.33 -8.09
CA GLY A 300 19.94 2.81 -9.29
C GLY A 300 19.26 1.67 -10.04
N GLN A 301 18.44 1.99 -11.04
CA GLN A 301 17.70 0.99 -11.81
C GLN A 301 18.59 -0.09 -12.46
N LYS A 302 19.82 0.26 -12.86
CA LYS A 302 20.78 -0.66 -13.48
C LYS A 302 21.34 -1.71 -12.51
N ASP A 303 21.20 -1.49 -11.20
CA ASP A 303 21.66 -2.40 -10.17
C ASP A 303 20.63 -3.49 -9.85
N LEU A 304 19.36 -3.31 -10.28
CA LEU A 304 18.26 -4.22 -9.94
C LEU A 304 18.30 -5.51 -10.79
N PRO A 305 18.19 -6.70 -10.18
CA PRO A 305 18.16 -7.98 -10.89
C PRO A 305 16.74 -8.33 -11.38
N ILE A 306 16.14 -7.46 -12.18
CA ILE A 306 14.77 -7.65 -12.68
C ILE A 306 14.78 -8.67 -13.82
N ALA A 307 13.90 -9.67 -13.71
CA ALA A 307 13.59 -10.56 -14.82
C ALA A 307 13.06 -9.73 -15.99
N LYS A 308 13.71 -9.79 -17.15
CA LYS A 308 13.11 -9.24 -18.37
C LYS A 308 12.02 -10.23 -18.79
N GLY A 309 10.83 -10.08 -18.21
CA GLY A 309 9.66 -10.89 -18.51
C GLY A 309 9.48 -11.03 -20.02
N GLN A 310 9.96 -12.15 -20.57
CA GLN A 310 9.61 -12.59 -21.90
C GLN A 310 8.59 -13.72 -21.70
N PRO A 311 7.41 -13.64 -22.33
CA PRO A 311 6.48 -14.76 -22.35
C PRO A 311 7.10 -15.99 -23.02
#